data_AF-A0A2A5DS39-F1
#
_entry.id   AF-A0A2A5DS39-F1
#
_cell.length_a   1.000
_cell.length_b   1.000
_cell.length_c   1.000
_cell.angle_alpha   90.00
_cell.angle_beta   90.00
_cell.angle_gamma   90.00
#
_symmetry.space_group_name_H-M   'P 1'
#
loop_
_entity.id
_entity.type
_entity.pdbx_description
1 polymer ?
#
loop_
_entity_poly.entity_id
_entity_poly.type
_entity_poly.pdbx_seq_one_letter_code
_entity_poly.pdbx_strand_id
1 'polypeptide(L)'
;MTRTLNVAYLSQWKIIIKWIRRTHRGLEDQDYLFQPAKNINHMWFNFAHIIVAIDLGPVIRGDEPFISKEMHDMFGFGAIPDPIAKDYPTMESLHELFEKVWARDKEIISEITADEIDLLPQIEVHPAFAALWNTRGRIIEVAPIHASYHNGQSNLIRKMLGKLNNF
;
A
#
# COMPACT_ATOMS: atom_id res chain seq x y z
N MET A 1 -11.63 28.50 6.74
CA MET A 1 -11.13 27.55 7.75
C MET A 1 -9.76 27.09 7.33
N THR A 2 -8.77 27.16 8.22
CA THR A 2 -7.43 26.60 7.98
C THR A 2 -7.51 25.09 8.08
N ARG A 3 -6.95 24.38 7.09
CA ARG A 3 -6.91 22.92 7.07
C ARG A 3 -5.86 22.43 8.06
N THR A 4 -6.21 21.52 8.97
CA THR A 4 -5.21 20.87 9.84
C THR A 4 -4.38 19.86 9.04
N LEU A 5 -3.20 19.53 9.56
CA LEU A 5 -2.29 18.57 8.91
C LEU A 5 -2.94 17.19 8.73
N ASN A 6 -3.62 16.68 9.77
CA ASN A 6 -4.35 15.41 9.71
C ASN A 6 -5.42 15.42 8.60
N VAL A 7 -6.13 16.55 8.42
CA VAL A 7 -7.12 16.70 7.35
C VAL A 7 -6.46 16.70 5.97
N ALA A 8 -5.22 17.18 5.84
CA ALA A 8 -4.44 17.06 4.61
C ALA A 8 -4.05 15.61 4.32
N TYR A 9 -3.43 14.92 5.27
CA TYR A 9 -3.04 13.52 5.12
C TYR A 9 -4.23 12.60 4.85
N LEU A 10 -5.31 12.71 5.62
CA LEU A 10 -6.52 11.90 5.42
C LEU A 10 -7.13 12.08 4.03
N SER A 11 -7.02 13.27 3.44
CA SER A 11 -7.53 13.49 2.10
C SER A 11 -6.65 12.92 1.02
N GLN A 12 -5.32 13.00 1.17
CA GLN A 12 -4.40 12.31 0.26
C GLN A 12 -4.69 10.81 0.29
N TRP A 13 -4.86 10.27 1.50
CA TRP A 13 -5.25 8.89 1.72
C TRP A 13 -6.58 8.51 1.06
N LYS A 14 -7.66 9.27 1.28
CA LYS A 14 -8.94 9.01 0.61
C LYS A 14 -8.83 9.03 -0.92
N ILE A 15 -7.98 9.89 -1.48
CA ILE A 15 -7.73 9.95 -2.92
C ILE A 15 -7.05 8.67 -3.39
N ILE A 16 -5.96 8.23 -2.76
CA ILE A 16 -5.23 7.04 -3.20
C ILE A 16 -6.09 5.77 -3.05
N ILE A 17 -6.85 5.63 -1.96
CA ILE A 17 -7.78 4.49 -1.79
C ILE A 17 -8.82 4.46 -2.92
N LYS A 18 -9.39 5.62 -3.28
CA LYS A 18 -10.33 5.72 -4.41
C LYS A 18 -9.67 5.31 -5.73
N TRP A 19 -8.41 5.69 -5.94
CA TRP A 19 -7.66 5.34 -7.15
C TRP A 19 -7.34 3.85 -7.20
N ILE A 20 -6.87 3.25 -6.11
CA ILE A 20 -6.62 1.80 -6.01
C ILE A 20 -7.91 1.04 -6.32
N ARG A 21 -9.02 1.34 -5.62
CA ARG A 21 -10.31 0.69 -5.91
C ARG A 21 -10.73 0.82 -7.37
N ARG A 22 -10.53 1.98 -7.99
CA ARG A 22 -10.83 2.19 -9.41
C ARG A 22 -9.93 1.32 -10.31
N THR A 23 -8.65 1.17 -9.97
CA THR A 23 -7.69 0.35 -10.72
C THR A 23 -8.02 -1.15 -10.67
N HIS A 24 -8.90 -1.61 -9.78
CA HIS A 24 -9.31 -3.02 -9.73
C HIS A 24 -10.65 -3.32 -10.42
N ARG A 25 -11.38 -2.29 -10.90
CA ARG A 25 -12.71 -2.48 -11.50
C ARG A 25 -12.64 -3.17 -12.86
N GLY A 26 -13.53 -4.13 -13.09
CA GLY A 26 -13.70 -4.81 -14.38
C GLY A 26 -12.49 -5.64 -14.82
N LEU A 27 -11.67 -6.07 -13.87
CA LEU A 27 -10.58 -7.02 -14.11
C LEU A 27 -11.05 -8.43 -13.78
N GLU A 28 -10.52 -9.37 -14.54
CA GLU A 28 -10.64 -10.81 -14.32
C GLU A 28 -9.35 -11.34 -13.69
N ASP A 29 -9.39 -12.54 -13.11
CA ASP A 29 -8.23 -13.15 -12.42
C ASP A 29 -6.98 -13.20 -13.31
N GLN A 30 -7.16 -13.52 -14.60
CA GLN A 30 -6.08 -13.55 -15.59
C GLN A 30 -5.42 -12.18 -15.83
N ASP A 31 -6.17 -11.08 -15.70
CA ASP A 31 -5.66 -9.72 -15.88
C ASP A 31 -4.63 -9.38 -14.78
N TYR A 32 -4.80 -9.95 -13.58
CA TYR A 32 -3.93 -9.66 -12.42
C TYR A 32 -2.53 -10.27 -12.52
N LEU A 33 -2.37 -11.30 -13.35
CA LEU A 33 -1.10 -12.03 -13.53
C LEU A 33 -0.34 -11.63 -14.80
N PHE A 34 -0.92 -10.75 -15.63
CA PHE A 34 -0.20 -10.24 -16.79
C PHE A 34 1.09 -9.53 -16.38
N GLN A 35 2.21 -10.03 -16.89
CA GLN A 35 3.52 -9.42 -16.76
C GLN A 35 3.99 -8.86 -18.11
N PRO A 36 4.40 -7.58 -18.19
CA PRO A 36 4.91 -7.02 -19.44
C PRO A 36 6.30 -7.58 -19.82
N ALA A 37 7.07 -8.05 -18.84
CA ALA A 37 8.33 -8.75 -19.02
C ALA A 37 8.64 -9.61 -17.77
N LYS A 38 9.56 -10.56 -17.92
CA LYS A 38 10.01 -11.44 -16.82
C LYS A 38 10.46 -10.60 -15.62
N ASN A 39 10.04 -11.00 -14.42
CA ASN A 39 10.35 -10.36 -13.14
C ASN A 39 9.82 -8.92 -12.97
N ILE A 40 9.03 -8.39 -13.91
CA ILE A 40 8.29 -7.15 -13.68
C ILE A 40 7.04 -7.47 -12.88
N ASN A 41 6.74 -6.66 -11.87
CA ASN A 41 5.56 -6.83 -11.05
C ASN A 41 4.29 -6.82 -11.90
N HIS A 42 3.45 -7.83 -11.70
CA HIS A 42 2.08 -7.83 -12.18
C HIS A 42 1.14 -7.16 -11.16
N MET A 43 -0.13 -6.98 -11.50
CA MET A 43 -1.08 -6.24 -10.66
C MET A 43 -1.36 -6.91 -9.31
N TRP A 44 -1.41 -8.24 -9.27
CA TRP A 44 -1.60 -8.98 -8.00
C TRP A 44 -0.47 -8.68 -7.01
N PHE A 45 0.80 -8.77 -7.49
CA PHE A 45 1.97 -8.46 -6.67
C PHE A 45 1.94 -7.00 -6.21
N ASN A 46 1.68 -6.05 -7.11
CA ASN A 46 1.62 -4.64 -6.74
C ASN A 46 0.56 -4.36 -5.68
N PHE A 47 -0.61 -4.99 -5.77
CA PHE A 47 -1.67 -4.78 -4.79
C PHE A 47 -1.31 -5.36 -3.42
N ALA A 48 -0.81 -6.59 -3.38
CA ALA A 48 -0.33 -7.20 -2.15
C ALA A 48 0.83 -6.39 -1.53
N HIS A 49 1.79 -5.94 -2.34
CA HIS A 49 2.89 -5.09 -1.92
C HIS A 49 2.41 -3.76 -1.33
N ILE A 50 1.41 -3.12 -1.95
CA ILE A 50 0.79 -1.92 -1.38
C ILE A 50 0.24 -2.22 0.02
N ILE A 51 -0.53 -3.30 0.18
CA ILE A 51 -1.11 -3.68 1.48
C ILE A 51 -0.02 -3.88 2.54
N VAL A 52 1.06 -4.59 2.19
CA VAL A 52 2.23 -4.76 3.08
C VAL A 52 2.87 -3.43 3.45
N ALA A 53 3.04 -2.53 2.48
CA ALA A 53 3.76 -1.28 2.68
C ALA A 53 2.96 -0.20 3.42
N ILE A 54 1.64 -0.36 3.53
CA ILE A 54 0.77 0.64 4.15
C ILE A 54 0.23 0.21 5.50
N ASP A 55 0.62 -0.96 6.03
CA ASP A 55 0.18 -1.34 7.38
C ASP A 55 0.85 -0.49 8.47
N LEU A 56 0.25 0.67 8.80
CA LEU A 56 0.88 1.67 9.67
C LEU A 56 0.80 1.32 11.16
N GLY A 57 -0.09 0.42 11.57
CA GLY A 57 -0.34 0.08 12.99
C GLY A 57 0.92 -0.27 13.78
N PRO A 58 1.69 -1.27 13.34
CA PRO A 58 2.95 -1.65 13.99
C PRO A 58 3.94 -0.50 14.07
N VAL A 59 4.05 0.29 13.00
CA VAL A 59 5.08 1.31 12.84
C VAL A 59 4.79 2.55 13.69
N ILE A 60 3.52 2.94 13.78
CA ILE A 60 3.10 4.19 14.44
C ILE A 60 2.69 3.95 15.90
N ARG A 61 1.96 2.87 16.16
CA ARG A 61 1.37 2.57 17.48
C ARG A 61 2.01 1.40 18.21
N GLY A 62 2.74 0.54 17.49
CA GLY A 62 3.25 -0.72 18.06
C GLY A 62 2.15 -1.78 18.16
N ASP A 63 1.09 -1.64 17.36
CA ASP A 63 0.02 -2.63 17.27
C ASP A 63 0.53 -3.93 16.65
N GLU A 64 -0.16 -5.03 16.91
CA GLU A 64 0.08 -6.27 16.17
C GLU A 64 -0.17 -6.06 14.66
N PRO A 65 0.73 -6.58 13.79
CA PRO A 65 0.58 -6.43 12.35
C PRO A 65 -0.61 -7.22 11.83
N PHE A 66 -1.31 -6.65 10.85
CA PHE A 66 -2.27 -7.45 10.07
C PHE A 66 -1.54 -8.31 9.03
N ILE A 67 -0.33 -7.88 8.66
CA ILE A 67 0.52 -8.54 7.69
C ILE A 67 1.39 -9.59 8.39
N SER A 68 1.25 -10.85 7.98
CA SER A 68 2.10 -11.91 8.52
C SER A 68 3.54 -11.80 8.01
N LYS A 69 4.47 -12.50 8.67
CA LYS A 69 5.86 -12.58 8.21
C LYS A 69 5.94 -13.18 6.80
N GLU A 70 5.13 -14.20 6.52
CA GLU A 70 5.07 -14.86 5.21
C GLU A 70 4.64 -13.88 4.12
N MET A 71 3.66 -13.01 4.40
CA MET A 71 3.28 -11.96 3.47
C MET A 71 4.41 -10.93 3.25
N HIS A 72 5.13 -10.57 4.31
CA HIS A 72 6.32 -9.72 4.18
C HIS A 72 7.42 -10.38 3.34
N ASP A 73 7.66 -11.68 3.50
CA ASP A 73 8.67 -12.39 2.71
C ASP A 73 8.23 -12.49 1.23
N MET A 74 6.93 -12.69 0.96
CA MET A 74 6.39 -12.82 -0.40
C MET A 74 6.27 -11.50 -1.17
N PHE A 75 5.94 -10.41 -0.47
CA PHE A 75 5.58 -9.14 -1.10
C PHE A 75 6.38 -7.95 -0.59
N GLY A 76 7.29 -8.12 0.36
CA GLY A 76 8.07 -7.04 0.94
C GLY A 76 9.20 -6.54 0.03
N PHE A 77 10.06 -5.70 0.61
CA PHE A 77 11.21 -5.15 -0.10
C PHE A 77 12.15 -6.25 -0.60
N GLY A 78 12.50 -6.20 -1.89
CA GLY A 78 13.40 -7.17 -2.52
C GLY A 78 12.72 -8.47 -2.97
N ALA A 79 11.43 -8.65 -2.70
CA ALA A 79 10.68 -9.82 -3.18
C ALA A 79 10.54 -9.82 -4.71
N ILE A 80 10.49 -11.02 -5.28
CA ILE A 80 10.35 -11.25 -6.73
C ILE A 80 8.93 -11.79 -7.00
N PRO A 81 8.17 -11.24 -7.96
CA PRO A 81 6.83 -11.70 -8.27
C PRO A 81 6.83 -13.15 -8.79
N ASP A 82 5.95 -13.99 -8.24
CA ASP A 82 5.66 -15.32 -8.76
C ASP A 82 4.75 -15.17 -9.99
N PRO A 83 5.23 -15.53 -11.20
CA PRO A 83 4.48 -15.32 -12.44
C PRO A 83 3.15 -16.07 -12.50
N ILE A 84 2.93 -17.09 -11.65
CA ILE A 84 1.69 -17.87 -11.61
C ILE A 84 0.92 -17.71 -10.30
N ALA A 85 1.43 -16.89 -9.36
CA ALA A 85 0.80 -16.62 -8.06
C ALA A 85 0.37 -17.89 -7.31
N LYS A 86 1.21 -18.93 -7.32
CA LYS A 86 0.84 -20.26 -6.81
C LYS A 86 0.51 -20.23 -5.32
N ASP A 87 1.32 -19.51 -4.57
CA ASP A 87 1.25 -19.45 -3.10
C ASP A 87 0.64 -18.11 -2.61
N TYR A 88 0.02 -17.34 -3.51
CA TYR A 88 -0.51 -16.02 -3.17
C TYR A 88 -1.88 -16.12 -2.48
N PRO A 89 -2.19 -15.21 -1.54
CA PRO A 89 -3.55 -15.03 -1.07
C PRO A 89 -4.48 -14.67 -2.24
N THR A 90 -5.74 -15.11 -2.18
CA THR A 90 -6.74 -14.80 -3.21
C THR A 90 -6.96 -13.29 -3.32
N MET A 91 -7.30 -12.79 -4.50
CA MET A 91 -7.62 -11.37 -4.69
C MET A 91 -8.75 -10.89 -3.77
N GLU A 92 -9.75 -11.73 -3.51
CA GLU A 92 -10.81 -11.45 -2.54
C GLU A 92 -10.25 -11.22 -1.13
N SER A 93 -9.39 -12.13 -0.64
CA SER A 93 -8.76 -11.98 0.68
C SER A 93 -7.87 -10.74 0.77
N LEU A 94 -7.17 -10.38 -0.32
CA LEU A 94 -6.37 -9.16 -0.38
C LEU A 94 -7.24 -7.91 -0.35
N HIS A 95 -8.40 -7.92 -1.01
CA HIS A 95 -9.34 -6.80 -0.94
C HIS A 95 -9.91 -6.63 0.47
N GLU A 96 -10.27 -7.71 1.15
CA GLU A 96 -10.71 -7.65 2.55
C GLU A 96 -9.61 -7.13 3.48
N LEU A 97 -8.38 -7.63 3.33
CA LEU A 97 -7.23 -7.18 4.11
C LEU A 97 -6.92 -5.71 3.87
N PHE A 98 -6.96 -5.25 2.62
CA PHE A 98 -6.79 -3.85 2.25
C PHE A 98 -7.80 -2.94 2.95
N GLU A 99 -9.07 -3.34 3.01
CA GLU A 99 -10.12 -2.56 3.68
C GLU A 99 -9.89 -2.49 5.20
N LYS A 100 -9.41 -3.57 5.83
CA LYS A 100 -9.04 -3.59 7.25
C LYS A 100 -7.86 -2.67 7.55
N VAL A 101 -6.79 -2.77 6.77
CA VAL A 101 -5.59 -1.91 6.90
C VAL A 101 -5.98 -0.45 6.71
N TRP A 102 -6.74 -0.14 5.65
CA TRP A 102 -7.23 1.21 5.41
C TRP A 102 -8.06 1.77 6.57
N ALA A 103 -8.97 0.98 7.14
CA ALA A 103 -9.79 1.41 8.27
C ALA A 103 -8.92 1.80 9.47
N ARG A 104 -7.93 0.96 9.80
CA ARG A 104 -6.95 1.25 10.87
C ARG A 104 -6.11 2.48 10.56
N ASP A 105 -5.55 2.59 9.36
CA ASP A 105 -4.69 3.73 9.00
C ASP A 105 -5.46 5.05 9.10
N LYS A 106 -6.72 5.06 8.66
CA LYS A 106 -7.58 6.22 8.77
C LYS A 106 -7.75 6.67 10.22
N GLU A 107 -7.91 5.75 11.16
CA GLU A 107 -7.97 6.06 12.60
C GLU A 107 -6.63 6.62 13.09
N ILE A 108 -5.52 5.95 12.76
CA ILE A 108 -4.15 6.39 13.08
C ILE A 108 -3.91 7.85 12.66
N ILE A 109 -4.18 8.16 11.40
CA ILE A 109 -3.92 9.50 10.84
C ILE A 109 -4.89 10.53 11.43
N SER A 110 -6.10 10.13 11.81
CA SER A 110 -7.04 11.06 12.43
C SER A 110 -6.65 11.45 13.85
N GLU A 111 -5.99 10.55 14.57
CA GLU A 111 -5.68 10.68 15.99
C GLU A 111 -4.25 11.15 16.27
N ILE A 112 -3.32 10.99 15.33
CA ILE A 112 -1.92 11.42 15.53
C ILE A 112 -1.86 12.92 15.87
N THR A 113 -1.16 13.25 16.95
CA THR A 113 -0.99 14.63 17.42
C THR A 113 0.23 15.29 16.79
N ALA A 114 0.30 16.62 16.88
CA ALA A 114 1.45 17.38 16.38
C ALA A 114 2.77 16.96 17.07
N ASP A 115 2.72 16.64 18.36
CA ASP A 115 3.91 16.24 19.13
C ASP A 115 4.39 14.82 18.77
N GLU A 116 3.49 13.96 18.26
CA GLU A 116 3.82 12.59 17.87
C GLU A 116 4.48 12.46 16.49
N ILE A 117 4.35 13.49 15.65
CA ILE A 117 4.83 13.48 14.26
C ILE A 117 6.34 13.32 14.17
N ASP A 118 7.08 13.93 15.10
CA ASP A 118 8.54 13.91 15.15
C ASP A 118 9.10 12.74 15.97
N LEU A 119 8.24 11.92 16.59
CA LEU A 119 8.68 10.74 17.31
C LEU A 119 9.22 9.68 16.35
N LEU A 120 10.17 8.89 16.86
CA LEU A 120 10.66 7.71 16.16
C LEU A 120 9.53 6.68 15.96
N PRO A 121 9.60 5.87 14.89
CA PRO A 121 8.72 4.73 14.72
C PRO A 121 8.91 3.70 15.85
N GLN A 122 7.89 2.90 16.07
CA GLN A 122 7.87 1.83 17.08
C GLN A 122 8.65 0.58 16.64
N ILE A 123 9.11 0.55 15.40
CA ILE A 123 9.91 -0.55 14.83
C ILE A 123 11.31 -0.08 14.46
N GLU A 124 12.24 -1.03 14.38
CA GLU A 124 13.54 -0.77 13.78
C GLU A 124 13.39 -0.57 12.26
N VAL A 125 13.93 0.55 11.78
CA VAL A 125 13.88 0.89 10.35
C VAL A 125 15.13 0.38 9.67
N HIS A 126 14.94 -0.40 8.60
CA HIS A 126 16.05 -0.89 7.79
C HIS A 126 16.90 0.30 7.29
N PRO A 127 18.25 0.24 7.34
CA PRO A 127 19.11 1.39 7.03
C PRO A 127 18.86 2.04 5.67
N ALA A 128 18.48 1.24 4.66
CA ALA A 128 18.13 1.74 3.32
C ALA A 128 16.96 2.74 3.30
N PHE A 129 16.10 2.73 4.32
CA PHE A 129 14.92 3.60 4.43
C PHE A 129 15.05 4.65 5.53
N ALA A 130 16.19 4.73 6.24
CA ALA A 130 16.36 5.61 7.38
C ALA A 130 16.05 7.08 7.07
N ALA A 131 16.39 7.58 5.87
CA ALA A 131 16.08 8.95 5.46
C ALA A 131 14.60 9.21 5.16
N LEU A 132 13.83 8.16 4.86
CA LEU A 132 12.42 8.24 4.49
C LEU A 132 11.48 7.85 5.62
N TRP A 133 11.94 7.03 6.57
CA TRP A 133 11.14 6.49 7.67
C TRP A 133 11.72 6.84 9.05
N ASN A 134 12.38 8.00 9.17
CA ASN A 134 12.98 8.44 10.44
C ASN A 134 11.97 8.88 11.50
N THR A 135 10.78 9.36 11.11
CA THR A 135 9.74 9.78 12.05
C THR A 135 8.37 9.24 11.66
N ARG A 136 7.45 9.18 12.63
CA ARG A 136 6.07 8.72 12.42
C ARG A 136 5.34 9.54 11.36
N GLY A 137 5.47 10.87 11.42
CA GLY A 137 4.85 11.75 10.42
C GLY A 137 5.42 11.55 9.03
N ARG A 138 6.74 11.35 8.91
CA ARG A 138 7.37 11.08 7.60
C ARG A 138 6.87 9.77 6.99
N ILE A 139 6.64 8.74 7.81
CA ILE A 139 6.07 7.47 7.36
C ILE A 139 4.63 7.66 6.85
N ILE A 140 3.80 8.42 7.57
CA ILE A 140 2.44 8.77 7.14
C ILE A 140 2.44 9.54 5.82
N GLU A 141 3.43 10.41 5.58
CA GLU A 141 3.57 11.15 4.33
C GLU A 141 4.01 10.28 3.16
N VAL A 142 4.96 9.37 3.39
CA VAL A 142 5.58 8.55 2.36
C VAL A 142 4.64 7.43 1.92
N ALA A 143 3.88 6.82 2.85
CA ALA A 143 2.99 5.70 2.56
C ALA A 143 2.00 5.93 1.40
N PRO A 144 1.21 7.02 1.33
CA PRO A 144 0.30 7.26 0.22
C PRO A 144 1.04 7.55 -1.10
N ILE A 145 2.24 8.15 -1.05
CA ILE A 145 3.08 8.38 -2.24
C ILE A 145 3.57 7.05 -2.80
N HIS A 146 4.08 6.18 -1.93
CA HIS A 146 4.53 4.84 -2.27
C HIS A 146 3.40 3.98 -2.86
N ALA A 147 2.24 4.00 -2.21
CA ALA A 147 1.04 3.33 -2.73
C ALA A 147 0.60 3.88 -4.10
N SER A 148 0.70 5.20 -4.30
CA SER A 148 0.39 5.85 -5.58
C SER A 148 1.34 5.42 -6.69
N TYR A 149 2.64 5.28 -6.39
CA TYR A 149 3.64 4.80 -7.33
C TYR A 149 3.31 3.39 -7.86
N HIS A 150 3.06 2.44 -6.95
CA HIS A 150 2.71 1.07 -7.33
C HIS A 150 1.32 0.98 -8.00
N ASN A 151 0.35 1.79 -7.57
CA ASN A 151 -0.93 1.88 -8.27
C ASN A 151 -0.77 2.48 -9.69
N GLY A 152 0.20 3.37 -9.89
CA GLY A 152 0.60 3.87 -11.20
C GLY A 152 1.09 2.76 -12.12
N GLN A 153 1.95 1.86 -11.61
CA GLN A 153 2.40 0.67 -12.33
C GLN A 153 1.22 -0.24 -12.73
N SER A 154 0.30 -0.48 -11.79
CA SER A 154 -0.92 -1.25 -12.06
C SER A 154 -1.79 -0.60 -13.15
N ASN A 155 -1.91 0.73 -13.17
CA ASN A 155 -2.64 1.42 -14.25
C ASN A 155 -1.92 1.33 -15.61
N LEU A 156 -0.59 1.26 -15.65
CA LEU A 156 0.14 1.03 -16.90
C LEU A 156 -0.12 -0.39 -17.43
N ILE A 157 -0.14 -1.39 -16.54
CA ILE A 157 -0.51 -2.77 -16.90
C ILE A 157 -1.92 -2.82 -17.48
N ARG A 158 -2.89 -2.16 -16.85
CA ARG A 158 -4.26 -2.04 -17.40
C ARG A 158 -4.30 -1.45 -18.79
N LYS A 159 -3.48 -0.42 -19.06
CA LYS A 159 -3.37 0.19 -20.39
C LYS A 159 -2.85 -0.81 -21.41
N MET A 160 -1.84 -1.60 -21.07
CA MET A 160 -1.30 -2.65 -21.93
C MET A 160 -2.32 -3.75 -22.23
N LEU A 161 -3.20 -4.05 -21.28
CA LEU A 161 -4.32 -4.98 -21.44
C LEU A 161 -5.51 -4.39 -22.22
N GLY A 162 -5.50 -3.10 -22.57
CA GLY A 162 -6.65 -2.42 -23.18
C GLY A 162 -7.84 -2.21 -22.22
N LYS A 163 -7.66 -2.43 -20.91
CA LYS A 163 -8.71 -2.38 -19.88
C LYS A 163 -8.77 -1.01 -19.20
N LEU A 164 -8.86 0.07 -19.98
CA LEU A 164 -9.04 1.40 -19.42
C LEU A 164 -10.45 1.56 -18.84
N ASN A 165 -10.56 2.16 -17.66
CA ASN A 165 -11.86 2.51 -17.08
C ASN A 165 -12.52 3.58 -17.97
N ASN A 166 -13.62 3.24 -18.63
CA ASN A 166 -14.52 4.24 -19.22
C ASN A 166 -14.82 5.30 -18.16
N PHE A 167 -14.59 6.57 -18.49
CA PHE A 167 -14.71 7.70 -17.57
C PHE A 167 -16.17 7.98 -17.21
#